data_AF-A0A9X5X5L6-F1
#
_entry.id   AF-A0A9X5X5L6-F1
#
_cell.length_a   1.000
_cell.length_b   1.000
_cell.length_c   1.000
_cell.angle_alpha   90.00
_cell.angle_beta   90.00
_cell.angle_gamma   90.00
#
_symmetry.space_group_name_H-M   'P 1'
#
loop_
_entity.id
_entity.type
_entity.pdbx_description
1 polymer ?
#
loop_
_entity_poly.entity_id
_entity_poly.type
_entity_poly.pdbx_seq_one_letter_code
_entity_poly.pdbx_strand_id
1 'polypeptide(L)'
;VLAQELAGAPDPQARLAELLAASSGSLPNNLAPALPKVKSSRSAVYRDGCHVDYDSTRNPPCVYGNRASSRTVVLFGDSHAAQWFPALQGLATERGWKLVSLTKASCKVAGVTIVNRHKPYTACDTWRSNAVARINALHPALVVVSSSDAG
;
A
#
# COMPACT_ATOMS: atom_id res chain seq x y z
N VAL A 1 27.18 -2.47 3.79
CA VAL A 1 28.10 -1.84 2.81
C VAL A 1 28.36 -0.38 3.13
N LEU A 2 27.49 0.60 2.83
CA LEU A 2 27.77 2.02 3.14
C LEU A 2 27.99 2.30 4.64
N ALA A 3 27.11 1.80 5.52
CA ALA A 3 27.26 2.00 6.96
C ALA A 3 28.53 1.35 7.54
N GLN A 4 29.00 0.25 6.94
CA GLN A 4 30.25 -0.42 7.35
C GLN A 4 31.49 0.32 6.81
N GLU A 5 31.43 0.85 5.59
CA GLU A 5 32.51 1.69 5.04
C GLU A 5 32.67 3.00 5.81
N LEU A 6 31.56 3.63 6.23
CA LEU A 6 31.60 4.86 7.02
C LEU A 6 32.10 4.59 8.44
N ALA A 7 31.65 3.51 9.08
CA ALA A 7 32.07 3.15 10.43
C ALA A 7 33.54 2.71 10.52
N GLY A 8 34.11 2.17 9.44
CA GLY A 8 35.52 1.80 9.35
C GLY A 8 36.44 2.92 8.88
N ALA A 9 35.89 4.08 8.49
CA ALA A 9 36.68 5.20 7.99
C ALA A 9 37.30 6.00 9.16
N PRO A 10 38.58 6.40 9.06
CA PRO A 10 39.21 7.29 10.03
C PRO A 10 38.48 8.63 10.18
N ASP A 11 37.87 9.10 9.09
CA ASP A 11 36.96 10.24 9.06
C ASP A 11 35.69 9.84 8.28
N PRO A 12 34.61 9.46 8.97
CA PRO A 12 33.35 9.09 8.34
C PRO A 12 32.73 10.21 7.52
N GLN A 13 32.98 11.48 7.87
CA GLN A 13 32.35 12.62 7.23
C GLN A 13 33.06 12.98 5.92
N ALA A 14 34.40 12.98 5.93
CA ALA A 14 35.18 13.08 4.69
C ALA A 14 34.91 11.89 3.76
N ARG A 15 34.81 10.67 4.31
CA ARG A 15 34.48 9.48 3.51
C ARG A 15 33.10 9.56 2.87
N LEU A 16 32.10 10.07 3.60
CA LEU A 16 30.77 10.32 3.04
C LEU A 16 30.84 11.36 1.91
N ALA A 17 31.57 12.45 2.10
CA ALA A 17 31.73 13.49 1.08
C ALA A 17 32.42 12.95 -0.19
N GLU A 18 33.45 12.12 -0.05
CA GLU A 18 34.10 11.43 -1.17
C GLU A 18 33.14 10.48 -1.89
N LEU A 19 32.37 9.66 -1.15
CA LEU A 19 31.43 8.73 -1.75
C LEU A 19 30.30 9.44 -2.49
N LEU A 20 29.85 10.59 -1.99
CA LEU A 20 28.87 11.43 -2.66
C LEU A 20 29.48 12.12 -3.91
N ALA A 21 30.73 12.58 -3.83
CA ALA A 21 31.44 13.18 -4.96
C ALA A 21 31.82 12.15 -6.04
N ALA A 22 32.14 10.92 -5.64
CA ALA A 22 32.47 9.79 -6.51
C ALA A 22 31.23 9.05 -7.01
N SER A 23 30.06 9.26 -6.39
CA SER A 23 28.79 8.89 -7.00
C SER A 23 28.63 9.77 -8.23
N SER A 24 28.98 9.22 -9.38
CA SER A 24 28.68 9.83 -10.67
C SER A 24 27.20 10.21 -10.62
N GLY A 25 26.88 11.49 -10.89
CA GLY A 25 25.52 12.04 -10.81
C GLY A 25 24.49 11.35 -11.71
N SER A 26 24.89 10.28 -12.41
CA SER A 26 24.06 9.35 -13.16
C SER A 26 23.66 8.15 -12.28
N LEU A 27 22.36 8.06 -11.99
CA LEU A 27 21.77 6.84 -11.44
C LEU A 27 21.92 5.67 -12.44
N PRO A 28 21.95 4.41 -11.98
CA PRO A 28 22.01 3.25 -12.88
C PRO A 28 20.90 3.33 -13.93
N ASN A 29 21.24 3.17 -15.20
CA ASN A 29 20.27 3.25 -16.31
C ASN A 29 19.45 1.95 -16.48
N ASN A 30 19.72 0.93 -15.67
CA ASN A 30 19.09 -0.39 -15.69
C ASN A 30 18.03 -0.58 -14.58
N LEU A 31 17.53 0.51 -13.99
CA LEU A 31 16.43 0.43 -13.04
C LEU A 31 15.13 -0.01 -13.74
N ALA A 32 14.42 -0.94 -13.12
CA ALA A 32 13.12 -1.41 -13.58
C ALA A 32 12.05 -1.11 -12.51
N PRO A 33 11.09 -0.20 -12.78
CA PRO A 33 11.00 0.66 -13.95
C PRO A 33 12.07 1.77 -13.94
N ALA A 34 12.36 2.34 -15.12
CA ALA A 34 13.25 3.50 -15.22
C ALA A 34 12.71 4.66 -14.37
N LEU A 35 13.60 5.48 -13.80
CA LEU A 35 13.23 6.54 -12.85
C LEU A 35 12.11 7.49 -13.33
N PRO A 36 12.13 8.00 -14.58
CA PRO A 36 11.04 8.84 -15.06
C PRO A 36 9.68 8.13 -15.10
N LYS A 37 9.68 6.80 -15.11
CA LYS A 37 8.47 5.95 -15.17
C LYS A 37 7.98 5.50 -13.79
N VAL A 38 8.77 5.64 -12.72
CA VAL A 38 8.40 5.18 -11.36
C VAL A 38 7.04 5.72 -10.92
N LYS A 39 6.77 7.02 -11.12
CA LYS A 39 5.48 7.63 -10.75
C LYS A 39 4.29 7.00 -11.49
N SER A 40 4.44 6.77 -12.80
CA SER A 40 3.40 6.13 -13.62
C SER A 40 3.24 4.64 -13.36
N SER A 41 4.28 3.97 -12.84
CA SER A 41 4.27 2.55 -12.48
C SER A 41 3.62 2.26 -11.13
N ARG A 42 3.04 3.27 -10.47
CA ARG A 42 2.23 3.05 -9.26
C ARG A 42 1.05 2.13 -9.55
N SER A 43 0.72 1.28 -8.58
CA SER A 43 -0.40 0.36 -8.70
C SER A 43 -1.73 1.09 -8.84
N ALA A 44 -2.69 0.46 -9.51
CA ALA A 44 -3.97 1.08 -9.86
C ALA A 44 -4.74 1.57 -8.62
N VAL A 45 -4.64 0.86 -7.50
CA VAL A 45 -5.30 1.26 -6.24
C VAL A 45 -4.91 2.66 -5.77
N TYR A 46 -3.67 3.11 -5.99
CA TYR A 46 -3.26 4.48 -5.64
C TYR A 46 -3.63 5.47 -6.73
N ARG A 47 -3.43 5.12 -8.00
CA ARG A 47 -3.72 6.00 -9.14
C ARG A 47 -5.22 6.34 -9.23
N ASP A 48 -6.07 5.39 -8.88
CA ASP A 48 -7.52 5.51 -8.99
C ASP A 48 -8.17 6.06 -7.70
N GLY A 49 -7.37 6.51 -6.72
CA GLY A 49 -7.87 7.04 -5.44
C GLY A 49 -8.53 5.99 -4.54
N CYS A 50 -8.23 4.72 -4.75
CA CYS A 50 -8.85 3.59 -4.06
C CYS A 50 -8.17 3.23 -2.73
N HIS A 51 -6.90 3.58 -2.56
CA HIS A 51 -6.26 3.67 -1.26
C HIS A 51 -6.57 5.05 -0.66
N VAL A 52 -7.62 5.12 0.16
CA VAL A 52 -8.13 6.41 0.64
C VAL A 52 -7.28 6.99 1.77
N ASP A 53 -7.23 8.31 1.83
CA ASP A 53 -6.38 9.04 2.75
C ASP A 53 -6.95 9.12 4.19
N TYR A 54 -6.27 9.85 5.07
CA TYR A 54 -6.55 9.86 6.51
C TYR A 54 -7.98 10.29 6.88
N ASP A 55 -8.57 11.26 6.21
CA ASP A 55 -9.88 11.78 6.63
C ASP A 55 -11.06 11.00 6.03
N SER A 56 -10.82 10.15 5.04
CA SER A 56 -11.88 9.42 4.34
C SER A 56 -12.51 8.33 5.21
N THR A 57 -13.84 8.29 5.26
CA THR A 57 -14.60 7.28 6.02
C THR A 57 -15.20 6.18 5.14
N ARG A 58 -15.02 6.25 3.81
CA ARG A 58 -15.47 5.25 2.82
C ARG A 58 -14.51 5.22 1.62
N ASN A 59 -14.43 4.07 0.95
CA ASN A 59 -13.81 3.97 -0.39
C ASN A 59 -14.85 4.21 -1.48
N PRO A 60 -14.46 4.75 -2.65
CA PRO A 60 -15.31 4.73 -3.85
C PRO A 60 -15.55 3.30 -4.36
N PRO A 61 -16.26 3.12 -5.50
CA PRO A 61 -16.44 1.82 -6.16
C PRO A 61 -15.16 1.23 -6.77
N CYS A 62 -14.24 0.80 -5.90
CA CYS A 62 -12.93 0.24 -6.25
C CYS A 62 -13.02 -1.24 -6.65
N VAL A 63 -13.53 -1.50 -7.86
CA VAL A 63 -13.72 -2.85 -8.40
C VAL A 63 -12.82 -3.09 -9.61
N TYR A 64 -12.11 -4.21 -9.62
CA TYR A 64 -11.11 -4.62 -10.60
C TYR A 64 -11.33 -6.06 -11.08
N GLY A 65 -10.66 -6.46 -12.17
CA GLY A 65 -10.85 -7.76 -12.80
C GLY A 65 -12.20 -7.87 -13.53
N ASN A 66 -12.83 -9.04 -13.48
CA ASN A 66 -14.14 -9.26 -14.08
C ASN A 66 -15.26 -8.77 -13.16
N ARG A 67 -15.82 -7.59 -13.45
CA ARG A 67 -16.87 -6.96 -12.64
C ARG A 67 -18.19 -7.75 -12.59
N ALA A 68 -18.43 -8.62 -13.58
CA ALA A 68 -19.62 -9.47 -13.67
C ALA A 68 -19.41 -10.85 -13.02
N SER A 69 -18.22 -11.14 -12.52
CA SER A 69 -17.92 -12.42 -11.87
C SER A 69 -18.75 -12.59 -10.59
N SER A 70 -19.32 -13.78 -10.41
CA SER A 70 -19.96 -14.19 -9.16
C SER A 70 -18.94 -14.42 -8.05
N ARG A 71 -17.67 -14.66 -8.40
CA ARG A 71 -16.59 -14.87 -7.43
C ARG A 71 -15.95 -13.54 -7.04
N THR A 72 -16.43 -12.97 -5.94
CA THR A 72 -15.90 -11.73 -5.36
C THR A 72 -14.77 -12.04 -4.37
N VAL A 73 -13.65 -11.34 -4.51
CA VAL A 73 -12.52 -11.32 -3.56
C VAL A 73 -12.36 -9.90 -3.05
N VAL A 74 -12.23 -9.73 -1.74
CA VAL A 74 -11.99 -8.42 -1.12
C VAL A 74 -10.56 -8.34 -0.60
N LEU A 75 -9.86 -7.24 -0.88
CA LEU A 75 -8.63 -6.84 -0.20
C LEU A 75 -8.99 -5.78 0.85
N PHE A 76 -8.68 -6.02 2.13
CA PHE A 76 -9.06 -5.17 3.24
C PHE A 76 -7.88 -4.86 4.18
N GLY A 77 -7.68 -3.57 4.49
CA GLY A 77 -6.70 -3.14 5.49
C GLY A 77 -6.03 -1.81 5.17
N ASP A 78 -4.78 -1.63 5.62
CA ASP A 78 -4.07 -0.35 5.49
C ASP A 78 -3.13 -0.27 4.28
N SER A 79 -2.05 0.50 4.38
CA SER A 79 -1.01 0.62 3.35
C SER A 79 -0.34 -0.72 3.04
N HIS A 80 -0.23 -1.64 4.01
CA HIS A 80 0.34 -2.97 3.80
C HIS A 80 -0.62 -3.86 3.02
N ALA A 81 -1.94 -3.77 3.28
CA ALA A 81 -2.92 -4.38 2.40
C ALA A 81 -2.83 -3.82 0.98
N ALA A 82 -2.72 -2.49 0.82
CA ALA A 82 -2.59 -1.88 -0.51
C ALA A 82 -1.33 -2.34 -1.29
N GLN A 83 -0.26 -2.75 -0.61
CA GLN A 83 0.94 -3.32 -1.26
C GLN A 83 0.68 -4.68 -1.90
N TRP A 84 -0.27 -5.47 -1.39
CA TRP A 84 -0.68 -6.75 -2.00
C TRP A 84 -1.52 -6.58 -3.27
N PHE A 85 -2.01 -5.37 -3.54
CA PHE A 85 -2.92 -5.11 -4.66
C PHE A 85 -2.41 -5.55 -6.03
N PRO A 86 -1.16 -5.28 -6.47
CA PRO A 86 -0.69 -5.68 -7.80
C PRO A 86 -0.77 -7.19 -8.03
N ALA A 87 -0.39 -7.99 -7.03
CA ALA A 87 -0.46 -9.45 -7.12
C ALA A 87 -1.92 -9.94 -7.21
N LEU A 88 -2.80 -9.40 -6.37
CA LEU A 88 -4.22 -9.75 -6.39
C LEU A 88 -4.92 -9.29 -7.67
N GLN A 89 -4.53 -8.15 -8.25
CA GLN A 89 -5.04 -7.68 -9.52
C GLN A 89 -4.64 -8.63 -10.67
N GLY A 90 -3.38 -9.10 -10.67
CA GLY A 90 -2.91 -10.12 -11.60
C GLY A 90 -3.73 -11.41 -11.49
N LEU A 91 -3.88 -11.94 -10.27
CA LEU A 91 -4.69 -13.14 -10.01
C LEU A 91 -6.16 -12.96 -10.39
N ALA A 92 -6.74 -11.78 -10.13
CA ALA A 92 -8.12 -11.50 -10.51
C ALA A 92 -8.32 -11.49 -12.03
N THR A 93 -7.31 -11.05 -12.77
CA THR A 93 -7.31 -11.08 -14.24
C THR A 93 -7.18 -12.51 -14.74
N GLU A 94 -6.23 -13.27 -14.23
CA GLU A 94 -5.97 -14.67 -14.61
C GLU A 94 -7.16 -15.58 -14.30
N ARG A 95 -7.79 -15.40 -13.14
CA ARG A 95 -8.86 -16.28 -12.64
C ARG A 95 -10.28 -15.76 -12.89
N GLY A 96 -10.41 -14.62 -13.56
CA GLY A 96 -11.71 -13.99 -13.83
C GLY A 96 -12.48 -13.61 -12.56
N TRP A 97 -11.80 -13.19 -11.50
CA TRP A 97 -12.44 -12.76 -10.25
C TRP A 97 -12.89 -11.30 -10.30
N LYS A 98 -13.89 -10.98 -9.49
CA LYS A 98 -14.24 -9.60 -9.13
C LYS A 98 -13.45 -9.20 -7.89
N LEU A 99 -12.40 -8.40 -8.07
CA LEU A 99 -11.60 -7.90 -6.95
C LEU A 99 -12.17 -6.56 -6.45
N VAL A 100 -12.49 -6.45 -5.16
CA VAL A 100 -12.88 -5.20 -4.50
C VAL A 100 -11.77 -4.78 -3.54
N SER A 101 -11.23 -3.58 -3.70
CA SER A 101 -10.20 -3.04 -2.79
C SER A 101 -10.83 -2.07 -1.79
N LEU A 102 -10.64 -2.35 -0.50
CA LEU A 102 -11.04 -1.52 0.62
C LEU A 102 -9.79 -1.25 1.46
N THR A 103 -8.98 -0.28 1.03
CA THR A 103 -7.75 0.06 1.76
C THR A 103 -7.72 1.53 2.18
N LYS A 104 -7.11 1.81 3.34
CA LYS A 104 -7.06 3.16 3.92
C LYS A 104 -5.73 3.43 4.63
N ALA A 105 -5.21 4.65 4.47
CA ALA A 105 -3.97 5.06 5.12
C ALA A 105 -4.00 4.85 6.65
N SER A 106 -3.03 4.08 7.13
CA SER A 106 -2.73 3.81 8.55
C SER A 106 -3.88 3.24 9.39
N CYS A 107 -4.92 2.69 8.75
CA CYS A 107 -6.11 2.15 9.40
C CYS A 107 -6.12 0.62 9.41
N LYS A 108 -5.68 0.04 10.53
CA LYS A 108 -5.48 -1.40 10.69
C LYS A 108 -6.83 -2.14 10.74
N VAL A 109 -6.80 -3.42 10.38
CA VAL A 109 -7.99 -4.29 10.38
C VAL A 109 -8.50 -4.60 11.78
N ALA A 110 -7.63 -4.56 12.79
CA ALA A 110 -7.96 -4.88 14.17
C ALA A 110 -9.10 -3.99 14.70
N GLY A 111 -9.97 -4.60 15.51
CA GLY A 111 -11.18 -3.99 16.05
C GLY A 111 -10.95 -2.88 17.10
N VAL A 112 -9.79 -2.23 17.11
CA VAL A 112 -9.35 -1.30 18.16
C VAL A 112 -9.17 0.11 17.63
N THR A 113 -9.42 1.10 18.47
CA THR A 113 -9.16 2.50 18.12
C THR A 113 -7.66 2.73 18.01
N ILE A 114 -7.22 3.13 16.82
CA ILE A 114 -5.82 3.44 16.55
C ILE A 114 -5.50 4.85 17.02
N VAL A 115 -4.36 5.02 17.70
CA VAL A 115 -3.82 6.36 17.99
C VAL A 115 -2.95 6.79 16.81
N ASN A 116 -3.25 7.95 16.25
CA ASN A 116 -2.45 8.58 15.20
C ASN A 116 -2.11 10.01 15.65
N ARG A 117 -0.82 10.35 15.67
CA ARG A 117 -0.33 11.65 16.17
C ARG A 117 -0.92 12.01 17.54
N HIS A 118 -0.88 11.08 18.49
CA HIS A 118 -1.34 11.26 19.87
C HIS A 118 -2.85 11.50 20.03
N LYS A 119 -3.66 11.22 19.00
CA LYS A 119 -5.11 11.36 19.05
C LYS A 119 -5.81 10.10 18.56
N PRO A 120 -7.01 9.78 19.08
CA PRO A 120 -7.85 8.73 18.53
C PRO A 120 -8.14 8.99 17.04
N TYR A 121 -7.88 8.00 16.21
CA TYR A 121 -8.10 8.09 14.76
C TYR A 121 -9.55 7.70 14.42
N THR A 122 -10.52 8.51 14.83
CA THR A 122 -11.96 8.20 14.72
C THR A 122 -12.47 7.98 13.29
N ALA A 123 -11.86 8.62 12.30
CA ALA A 123 -12.16 8.38 10.89
C ALA A 123 -11.79 6.95 10.46
N CYS A 124 -10.76 6.34 11.05
CA CYS A 124 -10.43 4.93 10.85
C CYS A 124 -11.51 4.02 11.43
N ASP A 125 -12.01 4.32 12.64
CA ASP A 125 -13.06 3.50 13.27
C ASP A 125 -14.35 3.53 12.45
N THR A 126 -14.76 4.71 12.00
CA THR A 126 -15.90 4.89 11.10
C THR A 126 -15.69 4.16 9.78
N TRP A 127 -14.50 4.29 9.18
CA TRP A 127 -14.16 3.60 7.94
C TRP A 127 -14.21 2.09 8.07
N ARG A 128 -13.62 1.53 9.14
CA ARG A 128 -13.56 0.10 9.39
C ARG A 128 -14.96 -0.49 9.53
N SER A 129 -15.84 0.18 10.28
CA SER A 129 -17.25 -0.21 10.38
C SER A 129 -17.94 -0.23 9.01
N ASN A 130 -17.77 0.83 8.20
CA ASN A 130 -18.34 0.92 6.86
C ASN A 130 -17.78 -0.15 5.90
N ALA A 131 -16.48 -0.43 5.98
CA ALA A 131 -15.80 -1.42 5.16
C ALA A 131 -16.29 -2.84 5.50
N VAL A 132 -16.41 -3.17 6.78
CA VAL A 132 -16.95 -4.45 7.25
C VAL A 132 -18.42 -4.62 6.82
N ALA A 133 -19.24 -3.59 6.97
CA ALA A 133 -20.63 -3.62 6.49
C ALA A 133 -20.70 -3.88 4.97
N ARG A 134 -19.83 -3.23 4.19
CA ARG A 134 -19.72 -3.46 2.75
C ARG A 134 -19.23 -4.87 2.41
N ILE A 135 -18.27 -5.42 3.16
CA ILE A 135 -17.81 -6.80 3.01
C ILE A 135 -18.97 -7.77 3.23
N ASN A 136 -19.75 -7.59 4.29
CA ASN A 136 -20.90 -8.44 4.59
C ASN A 136 -21.95 -8.40 3.48
N ALA A 137 -22.26 -7.21 2.95
CA ALA A 137 -23.22 -7.04 1.86
C ALA A 137 -22.74 -7.64 0.51
N LEU A 138 -21.41 -7.74 0.31
CA LEU A 138 -20.83 -8.31 -0.91
C LEU A 138 -20.85 -9.84 -0.94
N HIS A 139 -21.03 -10.50 0.21
CA HIS A 139 -20.92 -11.96 0.37
C HIS A 139 -19.71 -12.56 -0.40
N PRO A 140 -18.48 -12.08 -0.15
CA PRO A 140 -17.32 -12.49 -0.92
C PRO A 140 -16.95 -13.95 -0.66
N ALA A 141 -16.36 -14.59 -1.68
CA ALA A 141 -15.80 -15.93 -1.54
C ALA A 141 -14.51 -15.94 -0.71
N LEU A 142 -13.82 -14.80 -0.62
CA LEU A 142 -12.57 -14.63 0.13
C LEU A 142 -12.38 -13.16 0.55
N VAL A 143 -11.90 -12.95 1.78
CA VAL A 143 -11.39 -11.66 2.25
C VAL A 143 -9.91 -11.85 2.57
N VAL A 144 -9.04 -11.11 1.87
CA VAL A 144 -7.60 -11.04 2.14
C VAL A 144 -7.36 -9.82 3.02
N VAL A 145 -6.79 -10.06 4.20
CA VAL A 145 -6.52 -9.02 5.21
C VAL A 145 -5.02 -8.84 5.40
N SER A 146 -4.59 -7.59 5.59
CA SER A 146 -3.23 -7.26 5.99
C SER A 146 -3.22 -5.89 6.67
N SER A 147 -2.27 -5.65 7.56
CA SER A 147 -2.06 -4.35 8.21
C SER A 147 -0.59 -4.19 8.55
N SER A 148 -0.15 -2.96 8.76
CA SER A 148 1.12 -2.73 9.45
C SER A 148 1.04 -3.29 10.87
N ASP A 149 2.17 -3.70 11.43
CA ASP A 149 2.25 -4.06 12.84
C ASP A 149 1.79 -2.87 13.72
N ALA A 150 1.20 -3.21 14.87
CA ALA A 150 0.93 -2.25 15.92
C ALA A 150 2.21 -2.10 16.76
N GLY A 151 3.08 -1.19 16.34
CA GLY A 151 4.17 -0.70 17.21
C GLY A 151 3.62 0.00 18.44
#